data_AF-A0A355GM20-F1
#
_entry.id   AF-A0A355GM20-F1
#
_cell.length_a   1.000
_cell.length_b   1.000
_cell.length_c   1.000
_cell.angle_alpha   90.00
_cell.angle_beta   90.00
_cell.angle_gamma   90.00
#
_symmetry.space_group_name_H-M   'P 1'
#
loop_
_entity.id
_entity.type
_entity.pdbx_description
1 polymer ?
#
loop_
_entity_poly.entity_id
_entity_poly.type
_entity_poly.pdbx_seq_one_letter_code
_entity_poly.pdbx_strand_id
1 'polypeptide(L)'
;ALFLLTSESVQAWNYAGHRVIASIAWDQLTPETQRAMVTLLKQHPRFEQDFQSRMPAVIRKAAPAVQDRWLFMRAATWPDIVRSLKDEDREKYHRGTWHYINQPIYLDTSAEQALSSKLSVNTAQSIRRGDDPLLFNILQALEYNVALMKDPAVSPADKAIALCWIMHLTGDSHQPLHSSALFSKGSFPEGDRGGNSIRIGKSNLHAQWDGLLGNSFKDSEIVSQAVGLARDPALKQLGEQAAQNLNYVAWIDESHA
;
A
#
# COMPACT_ATOMS: atom_id res chain seq x y z
N ALA A 1 -4.88 -16.68 -31.46
CA ALA A 1 -5.48 -16.88 -30.13
C ALA A 1 -5.11 -15.67 -29.28
N LEU A 2 -6.10 -14.85 -28.91
CA LEU A 2 -5.89 -13.63 -28.13
C LEU A 2 -5.75 -14.04 -26.65
N PHE A 3 -4.54 -14.02 -26.10
CA PHE A 3 -4.34 -14.25 -24.67
C PHE A 3 -4.80 -12.99 -23.92
N LEU A 4 -6.01 -13.05 -23.34
CA LEU A 4 -6.46 -12.12 -22.31
C LEU A 4 -5.59 -12.36 -21.07
N LEU A 5 -4.55 -11.54 -20.90
CA LEU A 5 -3.81 -11.43 -19.65
C LEU A 5 -4.73 -10.78 -18.62
N THR A 6 -5.44 -11.59 -17.84
CA THR A 6 -6.06 -11.11 -16.61
C THR A 6 -4.94 -10.62 -15.70
N SER A 7 -4.95 -9.34 -15.37
CA SER A 7 -4.08 -8.76 -14.34
C SER A 7 -4.40 -9.46 -13.01
N GLU A 8 -3.56 -10.41 -12.62
CA GLU A 8 -3.66 -11.00 -11.29
C GLU A 8 -3.42 -9.93 -10.23
N SER A 9 -4.10 -10.13 -9.10
CA SER A 9 -4.22 -9.18 -8.03
C SER A 9 -2.93 -9.07 -7.25
N VAL A 10 -2.12 -8.05 -7.52
CA VAL A 10 -1.14 -7.57 -6.54
C VAL A 10 -1.95 -6.77 -5.51
N GLN A 11 -2.06 -7.30 -4.30
CA GLN A 11 -2.54 -6.57 -3.12
C GLN A 11 -1.29 -6.47 -2.26
N ALA A 12 -1.00 -5.34 -1.64
CA ALA A 12 -0.01 -5.36 -0.58
C ALA A 12 -0.52 -6.15 0.61
N TRP A 13 0.06 -5.92 1.80
CA TRP A 13 -0.59 -6.25 3.05
C TRP A 13 -2.10 -6.25 2.87
N ASN A 14 -2.76 -7.38 3.12
CA ASN A 14 -4.17 -7.47 2.77
C ASN A 14 -5.00 -6.43 3.55
N TYR A 15 -6.32 -6.47 3.37
CA TYR A 15 -7.24 -5.61 4.14
C TYR A 15 -6.93 -5.52 5.64
N ALA A 16 -6.58 -6.63 6.29
CA ALA A 16 -6.24 -6.63 7.72
C ALA A 16 -4.89 -5.97 7.97
N GLY A 17 -3.85 -6.31 7.20
CA GLY A 17 -2.51 -5.77 7.36
C GLY A 17 -2.45 -4.25 7.26
N HIS A 18 -3.05 -3.64 6.24
CA HIS A 18 -3.12 -2.18 6.13
C HIS A 18 -3.81 -1.52 7.33
N ARG A 19 -4.87 -2.15 7.84
CA ARG A 19 -5.59 -1.63 9.01
C ARG A 19 -4.79 -1.81 10.30
N VAL A 20 -4.03 -2.89 10.45
CA VAL A 20 -3.10 -3.06 11.58
C VAL A 20 -2.05 -1.95 11.56
N ILE A 21 -1.39 -1.72 10.42
CA ILE A 21 -0.38 -0.66 10.26
C ILE A 21 -0.98 0.71 10.58
N ALA A 22 -2.14 1.05 10.00
CA ALA A 22 -2.82 2.30 10.26
C ALA A 22 -3.27 2.46 11.72
N SER A 23 -3.64 1.36 12.38
CA SER A 23 -4.02 1.33 13.79
C SER A 23 -2.82 1.62 14.71
N ILE A 24 -1.64 1.08 14.39
CA ILE A 24 -0.37 1.39 15.08
C ILE A 24 0.02 2.85 14.87
N ALA A 25 -0.13 3.36 13.64
CA ALA A 25 0.16 4.77 13.33
C ALA A 25 -0.78 5.71 14.10
N TRP A 26 -2.09 5.40 14.15
CA TRP A 26 -3.09 6.20 14.86
C TRP A 26 -2.73 6.45 16.33
N ASP A 27 -2.27 5.40 17.02
CA ASP A 27 -1.91 5.48 18.44
C ASP A 27 -0.64 6.33 18.70
N GLN A 28 0.14 6.61 17.66
CA GLN A 28 1.33 7.48 17.73
C GLN A 28 1.05 8.93 17.36
N LEU A 29 -0.12 9.23 16.78
CA LEU A 29 -0.50 10.60 16.41
C LEU A 29 -0.93 11.41 17.65
N THR A 30 -0.60 12.70 17.66
CA THR A 30 -1.17 13.62 18.64
C THR A 30 -2.68 13.77 18.44
N PRO A 31 -3.47 14.10 19.48
CA PRO A 31 -4.90 14.35 19.33
C PRO A 31 -5.23 15.42 18.29
N GLU A 32 -4.37 16.45 18.15
CA GLU A 32 -4.50 17.50 17.14
C GLU A 32 -4.38 16.93 15.73
N THR A 33 -3.38 16.07 15.52
CA THR A 33 -3.14 15.42 14.23
C THR A 33 -4.25 14.44 13.89
N GLN A 34 -4.71 13.63 14.86
CA GLN A 34 -5.86 12.75 14.68
C GLN A 34 -7.09 13.51 14.18
N ARG A 35 -7.43 14.63 14.84
CA ARG A 35 -8.55 15.50 14.43
C ARG A 35 -8.34 16.09 13.04
N ALA A 36 -7.14 16.55 12.71
CA ALA A 36 -6.82 17.12 11.41
C ALA A 36 -6.97 16.08 10.28
N MET A 37 -6.46 14.85 10.48
CA MET A 37 -6.57 13.77 9.50
C MET A 37 -8.02 13.37 9.26
N VAL A 38 -8.83 13.23 10.31
CA VAL A 38 -10.27 12.92 10.16
C VAL A 38 -11.01 14.06 9.48
N THR A 39 -10.69 15.32 9.81
CA THR A 39 -11.29 16.49 9.16
C THR A 39 -10.99 16.50 7.67
N LEU A 40 -9.74 16.19 7.29
CA LEU A 40 -9.35 16.07 5.90
C LEU A 40 -10.06 14.90 5.21
N LEU A 41 -10.12 13.71 5.83
CA LEU A 41 -10.80 12.54 5.26
C LEU A 41 -12.29 12.80 4.99
N LYS A 42 -12.96 13.62 5.80
CA LYS A 42 -14.35 14.04 5.55
C LYS A 42 -14.52 14.87 4.27
N GLN A 43 -13.44 15.42 3.70
CA GLN A 43 -13.44 16.10 2.40
C GLN A 43 -13.28 15.14 1.21
N HIS A 44 -13.06 13.84 1.47
CA HIS A 44 -12.88 12.87 0.41
C HIS A 44 -14.13 12.83 -0.51
N PRO A 45 -13.99 12.90 -1.85
CA PRO A 45 -15.14 12.94 -2.77
C PRO A 45 -16.11 11.76 -2.63
N ARG A 46 -15.58 10.62 -2.18
CA ARG A 46 -16.33 9.39 -1.91
C ARG A 46 -16.53 9.10 -0.42
N PHE A 47 -16.49 10.12 0.44
CA PHE A 47 -16.61 9.93 1.89
C PHE A 47 -17.91 9.21 2.27
N GLU A 48 -19.04 9.60 1.69
CA GLU A 48 -20.33 8.95 1.99
C GLU A 48 -20.34 7.48 1.55
N GLN A 49 -19.95 7.21 0.30
CA GLN A 49 -20.03 5.91 -0.36
C GLN A 49 -19.00 4.92 0.19
N ASP A 50 -17.78 5.39 0.38
CA ASP A 50 -16.67 4.51 0.70
C ASP A 50 -16.30 4.55 2.18
N PHE A 51 -16.75 5.51 2.99
CA PHE A 51 -16.44 5.59 4.42
C PHE A 51 -17.69 5.53 5.30
N GLN A 52 -18.52 6.58 5.30
CA GLN A 52 -19.64 6.74 6.23
C GLN A 52 -20.66 5.61 6.12
N SER A 53 -21.13 5.30 4.91
CA SER A 53 -22.12 4.23 4.67
C SER A 53 -21.57 2.82 4.93
N ARG A 54 -20.24 2.67 4.92
CA ARG A 54 -19.54 1.40 5.15
C ARG A 54 -19.19 1.18 6.61
N MET A 55 -19.43 2.16 7.48
CA MET A 55 -19.15 2.07 8.91
C MET A 55 -20.08 1.05 9.59
N PRO A 56 -19.53 -0.01 10.23
CA PRO A 56 -20.33 -1.01 10.92
C PRO A 56 -21.25 -0.37 11.97
N ALA A 57 -22.45 -0.93 12.15
CA ALA A 57 -23.43 -0.39 13.10
C ALA A 57 -22.89 -0.32 14.54
N VAL A 58 -22.04 -1.27 14.95
CA VAL A 58 -21.38 -1.25 16.27
C VAL A 58 -20.44 -0.05 16.43
N ILE A 59 -19.71 0.33 15.37
CA ILE A 59 -18.80 1.48 15.38
C ILE A 59 -19.60 2.79 15.33
N ARG A 60 -20.66 2.87 14.50
CA ARG A 60 -21.54 4.05 14.43
C ARG A 60 -22.18 4.42 15.77
N LYS A 61 -22.39 3.44 16.65
CA LYS A 61 -22.94 3.64 18.01
C LYS A 61 -21.86 3.85 19.07
N ALA A 62 -20.59 3.69 18.73
CA ALA A 62 -19.47 3.86 19.65
C ALA A 62 -19.10 5.34 19.83
N ALA A 63 -18.22 5.62 20.79
CA ALA A 63 -17.71 6.96 21.04
C ALA A 63 -17.02 7.56 19.79
N PRO A 64 -17.01 8.90 19.61
CA PRO A 64 -16.41 9.56 18.45
C PRO A 64 -14.97 9.12 18.16
N ALA A 65 -14.14 8.95 19.19
CA ALA A 65 -12.75 8.49 19.03
C ALA A 65 -12.63 7.10 18.37
N VAL A 66 -13.60 6.21 18.60
CA VAL A 66 -13.65 4.88 17.96
C VAL A 66 -14.05 5.00 16.49
N GLN A 67 -15.00 5.88 16.19
CA GLN A 67 -15.40 6.18 14.80
C GLN A 67 -14.25 6.80 14.01
N ASP A 68 -13.53 7.74 14.61
CA ASP A 68 -12.39 8.45 14.04
C ASP A 68 -11.23 7.49 13.72
N ARG A 69 -10.88 6.61 14.67
CA ARG A 69 -9.89 5.53 14.43
C ARG A 69 -10.31 4.63 13.27
N TRP A 70 -11.58 4.25 13.22
CA TRP A 70 -12.10 3.39 12.15
C TRP A 70 -12.01 4.05 10.77
N LEU A 71 -12.32 5.35 10.68
CA LEU A 71 -12.20 6.15 9.45
C LEU A 71 -10.74 6.21 8.99
N PHE A 72 -9.82 6.49 9.91
CA PHE A 72 -8.39 6.52 9.62
C PHE A 72 -7.87 5.17 9.12
N MET A 73 -8.16 4.08 9.83
CA MET A 73 -7.79 2.73 9.40
C MET A 73 -8.39 2.37 8.04
N ARG A 74 -9.57 2.89 7.71
CA ARG A 74 -10.22 2.62 6.43
C ARG A 74 -9.55 3.36 5.27
N ALA A 75 -9.02 4.55 5.50
CA ALA A 75 -8.29 5.31 4.50
C ALA A 75 -7.09 4.51 3.94
N ALA A 76 -6.36 3.79 4.80
CA ALA A 76 -5.26 2.92 4.40
C ALA A 76 -5.66 1.73 3.51
N THR A 77 -6.95 1.42 3.38
CA THR A 77 -7.46 0.34 2.51
C THR A 77 -8.14 0.87 1.25
N TRP A 78 -8.32 2.18 1.13
CA TRP A 78 -9.11 2.78 0.07
C TRP A 78 -8.51 2.56 -1.33
N PRO A 79 -7.18 2.64 -1.55
CA PRO A 79 -6.59 2.33 -2.86
C PRO A 79 -6.90 0.93 -3.39
N ASP A 80 -7.02 -0.07 -2.52
CA ASP A 80 -7.47 -1.41 -2.91
C ASP A 80 -8.98 -1.48 -3.17
N ILE A 81 -9.78 -0.72 -2.42
CA ILE A 81 -11.23 -0.62 -2.63
C ILE A 81 -11.51 -0.07 -4.04
N VAL A 82 -10.78 0.95 -4.49
CA VAL A 82 -11.03 1.57 -5.80
C VAL A 82 -10.82 0.62 -6.97
N ARG A 83 -9.96 -0.40 -6.81
CA ARG A 83 -9.74 -1.43 -7.83
C ARG A 83 -11.02 -2.21 -8.17
N SER A 84 -11.91 -2.35 -7.19
CA SER A 84 -13.17 -3.09 -7.31
C SER A 84 -14.37 -2.21 -7.71
N LEU A 85 -14.17 -0.89 -7.84
CA LEU A 85 -15.20 0.00 -8.37
C LEU A 85 -15.48 -0.35 -9.83
N LYS A 86 -16.70 -0.06 -10.26
CA LYS A 86 -17.08 -0.08 -11.67
C LYS A 86 -17.12 1.36 -12.17
N ASP A 87 -17.13 1.53 -13.48
CA ASP A 87 -17.39 2.82 -14.13
C ASP A 87 -16.26 3.86 -13.99
N GLU A 88 -16.56 5.12 -14.32
CA GLU A 88 -15.61 6.23 -14.46
C GLU A 88 -14.76 6.49 -13.21
N ASP A 89 -15.29 6.20 -12.02
CA ASP A 89 -14.56 6.36 -10.76
C ASP A 89 -13.37 5.40 -10.66
N ARG A 90 -13.47 4.19 -11.22
CA ARG A 90 -12.32 3.28 -11.27
C ARG A 90 -11.21 3.87 -12.12
N GLU A 91 -11.52 4.38 -13.30
CA GLU A 91 -10.51 5.00 -14.19
C GLU A 91 -9.88 6.23 -13.52
N LYS A 92 -10.71 7.02 -12.84
CA LYS A 92 -10.28 8.22 -12.14
C LYS A 92 -9.30 7.92 -11.00
N TYR A 93 -9.58 6.92 -10.17
CA TYR A 93 -8.85 6.71 -8.91
C TYR A 93 -7.89 5.52 -8.91
N HIS A 94 -8.14 4.47 -9.69
CA HIS A 94 -7.31 3.27 -9.65
C HIS A 94 -5.96 3.49 -10.32
N ARG A 95 -4.88 3.10 -9.63
CA ARG A 95 -3.50 3.19 -10.13
C ARG A 95 -2.75 1.89 -9.82
N GLY A 96 -2.91 0.88 -10.68
CA GLY A 96 -2.40 -0.46 -10.43
C GLY A 96 -0.88 -0.53 -10.19
N THR A 97 -0.09 0.23 -10.95
CA THR A 97 1.38 0.22 -10.83
C THR A 97 1.90 0.97 -9.62
N TRP A 98 1.08 1.83 -8.98
CA TRP A 98 1.51 2.60 -7.81
C TRP A 98 1.77 1.70 -6.59
N HIS A 99 1.19 0.51 -6.56
CA HIS A 99 1.31 -0.39 -5.41
C HIS A 99 2.69 -1.05 -5.28
N TYR A 100 3.53 -1.05 -6.32
CA TYR A 100 4.77 -1.82 -6.29
C TYR A 100 5.88 -1.19 -7.12
N ILE A 101 7.09 -1.69 -6.91
CA ILE A 101 8.25 -1.58 -7.79
C ILE A 101 8.84 -2.99 -7.92
N ASN A 102 9.10 -3.44 -9.14
CA ASN A 102 9.67 -4.77 -9.35
C ASN A 102 11.18 -4.66 -9.50
N GLN A 103 11.90 -4.38 -8.41
CA GLN A 103 13.36 -4.47 -8.46
C GLN A 103 13.76 -5.93 -8.76
N PRO A 104 14.64 -6.17 -9.74
CA PRO A 104 14.90 -7.51 -10.20
C PRO A 104 15.70 -8.31 -9.17
N ILE A 105 15.28 -9.55 -8.94
CA ILE A 105 16.09 -10.60 -8.31
C ILE A 105 16.43 -11.63 -9.39
N TYR A 106 17.70 -12.03 -9.46
CA TYR A 106 18.17 -13.06 -10.38
C TYR A 106 18.69 -14.26 -9.60
N LEU A 107 18.44 -15.48 -10.10
CA LEU A 107 18.92 -16.72 -9.46
C LEU A 107 20.44 -16.92 -9.61
N ASP A 108 21.03 -16.36 -10.68
CA ASP A 108 22.45 -16.44 -10.96
C ASP A 108 22.90 -15.28 -11.88
N THR A 109 24.21 -15.06 -11.96
CA THR A 109 24.82 -14.01 -12.80
C THR A 109 24.54 -14.21 -14.29
N SER A 110 24.33 -15.44 -14.76
CA SER A 110 24.01 -15.70 -16.17
C SER A 110 22.60 -15.22 -16.52
N ALA A 111 21.64 -15.36 -15.61
CA ALA A 111 20.29 -14.82 -15.73
C ALA A 111 20.32 -13.29 -15.75
N GLU A 112 21.05 -12.67 -14.82
CA GLU A 112 21.24 -11.23 -14.75
C GLU A 112 21.81 -10.66 -16.06
N GLN A 113 22.93 -11.21 -16.55
CA GLN A 113 23.57 -10.74 -17.80
C GLN A 113 22.64 -10.82 -19.01
N ALA A 114 21.76 -11.82 -19.05
CA ALA A 114 20.88 -12.03 -20.20
C ALA A 114 19.57 -11.23 -20.16
N LEU A 115 19.12 -10.82 -18.96
CA LEU A 115 17.80 -10.25 -18.73
C LEU A 115 17.84 -8.78 -18.29
N SER A 116 18.90 -8.33 -17.61
CA SER A 116 19.02 -6.94 -17.09
C SER A 116 18.83 -5.87 -18.16
N SER A 117 19.39 -6.07 -19.35
CA SER A 117 19.23 -5.14 -20.50
C SER A 117 17.85 -5.19 -21.17
N LYS A 118 16.97 -6.12 -20.75
CA LYS A 118 15.65 -6.38 -21.35
C LYS A 118 14.50 -6.13 -20.38
N LEU A 119 14.76 -5.51 -19.23
CA LEU A 119 13.73 -5.19 -18.26
C LEU A 119 12.71 -4.22 -18.87
N SER A 120 11.44 -4.63 -18.84
CA SER A 120 10.29 -3.80 -19.24
C SER A 120 9.62 -3.09 -18.06
N VAL A 121 10.17 -3.25 -16.85
CA VAL A 121 9.62 -2.73 -15.60
C VAL A 121 10.16 -1.34 -15.27
N ASN A 122 9.31 -0.48 -14.71
CA ASN A 122 9.71 0.84 -14.23
C ASN A 122 10.39 0.73 -12.85
N THR A 123 11.70 0.89 -12.82
CA THR A 123 12.54 0.88 -11.60
C THR A 123 13.04 2.27 -11.20
N ALA A 124 12.42 3.35 -11.70
CA ALA A 124 12.83 4.71 -11.35
C ALA A 124 12.65 4.97 -9.85
N GLN A 125 13.67 5.58 -9.22
CA GLN A 125 13.66 5.89 -7.79
C GLN A 125 12.97 7.22 -7.45
N SER A 126 12.67 8.05 -8.45
CA SER A 126 12.05 9.37 -8.28
C SER A 126 11.37 9.80 -9.59
N ILE A 127 10.50 10.81 -9.50
CA ILE A 127 9.79 11.39 -10.65
C ILE A 127 10.78 12.16 -11.54
N ARG A 128 10.69 11.95 -12.85
CA ARG A 128 11.45 12.70 -13.87
C ARG A 128 10.52 13.53 -14.73
N ARG A 129 11.08 14.59 -15.35
CA ARG A 129 10.33 15.46 -16.25
C ARG A 129 9.77 14.64 -17.42
N GLY A 130 8.45 14.69 -17.59
CA GLY A 130 7.74 14.01 -18.68
C GLY A 130 7.31 12.58 -18.35
N ASP A 131 7.59 12.08 -17.15
CA ASP A 131 6.99 10.82 -16.69
C ASP A 131 5.45 10.98 -16.62
N ASP A 132 4.72 9.94 -17.05
CA ASP A 132 3.27 9.87 -16.94
C ASP A 132 2.88 9.39 -15.52
N PRO A 133 2.13 10.19 -14.73
CA PRO A 133 1.66 9.78 -13.41
C PRO A 133 0.85 8.48 -13.40
N LEU A 134 0.22 8.09 -14.51
CA LEU A 134 -0.50 6.82 -14.62
C LEU A 134 0.42 5.60 -14.61
N LEU A 135 1.71 5.78 -14.89
CA LEU A 135 2.72 4.73 -15.00
C LEU A 135 3.77 4.76 -13.87
N PHE A 136 3.56 5.61 -12.86
CA PHE A 136 4.41 5.64 -11.68
C PHE A 136 4.46 4.27 -10.99
N ASN A 137 5.63 3.94 -10.45
CA ASN A 137 5.79 2.90 -9.45
C ASN A 137 5.56 3.47 -8.03
N ILE A 138 5.68 2.63 -7.01
CA ILE A 138 5.46 3.03 -5.61
C ILE A 138 6.28 4.22 -5.12
N LEU A 139 7.56 4.31 -5.48
CA LEU A 139 8.45 5.39 -5.06
C LEU A 139 7.98 6.74 -5.64
N GLN A 140 7.69 6.75 -6.94
CA GLN A 140 7.18 7.92 -7.63
C GLN A 140 5.79 8.32 -7.12
N ALA A 141 4.93 7.34 -6.82
CA ALA A 141 3.60 7.59 -6.28
C ALA A 141 3.65 8.18 -4.86
N LEU A 142 4.56 7.71 -3.99
CA LEU A 142 4.80 8.31 -2.67
C LEU A 142 5.30 9.76 -2.81
N GLU A 143 6.30 9.99 -3.66
CA GLU A 143 6.81 11.34 -3.94
C GLU A 143 5.69 12.28 -4.42
N TYR A 144 4.88 11.81 -5.37
CA TYR A 144 3.77 12.55 -5.95
C TYR A 144 2.70 12.93 -4.93
N ASN A 145 2.19 11.95 -4.16
CA ASN A 145 1.11 12.20 -3.21
C ASN A 145 1.58 13.06 -2.03
N VAL A 146 2.83 12.93 -1.60
CA VAL A 146 3.40 13.81 -0.55
C VAL A 146 3.57 15.24 -1.07
N ALA A 147 3.93 15.44 -2.34
CA ALA A 147 3.95 16.77 -2.95
C ALA A 147 2.54 17.40 -2.98
N LEU A 148 1.52 16.64 -3.38
CA LEU A 148 0.12 17.10 -3.36
C LEU A 148 -0.35 17.52 -1.97
N MET A 149 0.03 16.76 -0.93
CA MET A 149 -0.32 17.09 0.46
C MET A 149 0.30 18.42 0.91
N LYS A 150 1.53 18.71 0.48
CA LYS A 150 2.28 19.91 0.86
C LYS A 150 1.88 21.16 0.08
N ASP A 151 1.36 21.01 -1.14
CA ASP A 151 1.00 22.13 -2.00
C ASP A 151 -0.27 22.85 -1.49
N PRO A 152 -0.21 24.16 -1.15
CA PRO A 152 -1.39 24.92 -0.71
C PRO A 152 -2.45 25.13 -1.81
N ALA A 153 -2.10 24.98 -3.09
CA ALA A 153 -3.03 25.13 -4.21
C ALA A 153 -3.91 23.88 -4.43
N VAL A 154 -3.52 22.72 -3.89
CA VAL A 154 -4.28 21.47 -4.03
C VAL A 154 -5.51 21.49 -3.13
N SER A 155 -6.64 21.08 -3.69
CA SER A 155 -7.92 21.09 -2.98
C SER A 155 -7.92 20.14 -1.77
N PRO A 156 -8.69 20.42 -0.69
CA PRO A 156 -8.84 19.49 0.41
C PRO A 156 -9.33 18.10 0.00
N ALA A 157 -10.15 18.02 -1.06
CA ALA A 157 -10.65 16.76 -1.60
C ALA A 157 -9.54 15.91 -2.22
N ASP A 158 -8.65 16.53 -3.02
CA ASP A 158 -7.50 15.83 -3.61
C ASP A 158 -6.45 15.47 -2.55
N LYS A 159 -6.27 16.32 -1.54
CA LYS A 159 -5.43 15.99 -0.37
C LYS A 159 -5.99 14.80 0.41
N ALA A 160 -7.31 14.67 0.55
CA ALA A 160 -7.90 13.51 1.19
C ALA A 160 -7.63 12.20 0.42
N ILE A 161 -7.63 12.27 -0.92
CA ILE A 161 -7.22 11.13 -1.78
C ILE A 161 -5.72 10.85 -1.61
N ALA A 162 -4.88 11.90 -1.65
CA ALA A 162 -3.44 11.76 -1.47
C ALA A 162 -3.07 11.15 -0.12
N LEU A 163 -3.78 11.51 0.96
CA LEU A 163 -3.62 10.88 2.28
C LEU A 163 -3.92 9.38 2.23
N CYS A 164 -5.00 8.95 1.55
CA CYS A 164 -5.31 7.53 1.41
C CYS A 164 -4.19 6.77 0.68
N TRP A 165 -3.66 7.33 -0.41
CA TRP A 165 -2.51 6.77 -1.12
C TRP A 165 -1.26 6.71 -0.25
N ILE A 166 -0.88 7.79 0.44
CA ILE A 166 0.30 7.80 1.32
C ILE A 166 0.20 6.71 2.38
N MET A 167 -0.95 6.60 3.05
CA MET A 167 -1.16 5.59 4.09
C MET A 167 -1.05 4.17 3.56
N HIS A 168 -1.61 3.91 2.38
CA HIS A 168 -1.58 2.60 1.74
C HIS A 168 -0.16 2.25 1.29
N LEU A 169 0.46 3.11 0.46
CA LEU A 169 1.78 2.89 -0.13
C LEU A 169 2.90 2.80 0.92
N THR A 170 2.76 3.46 2.07
CA THR A 170 3.68 3.25 3.18
C THR A 170 3.63 1.80 3.67
N GLY A 171 2.44 1.18 3.72
CA GLY A 171 2.31 -0.25 4.00
C GLY A 171 2.92 -1.10 2.89
N ASP A 172 2.56 -0.87 1.63
CA ASP A 172 3.06 -1.61 0.47
C ASP A 172 4.59 -1.61 0.40
N SER A 173 5.23 -0.47 0.73
CA SER A 173 6.69 -0.33 0.70
C SER A 173 7.43 -1.24 1.68
N HIS A 174 6.72 -1.78 2.68
CA HIS A 174 7.27 -2.70 3.69
C HIS A 174 6.77 -4.15 3.48
N GLN A 175 6.18 -4.46 2.32
CA GLN A 175 5.88 -5.81 1.88
C GLN A 175 6.96 -6.23 0.86
N PRO A 176 7.86 -7.19 1.16
CA PRO A 176 8.99 -7.53 0.29
C PRO A 176 8.68 -7.82 -1.19
N LEU A 177 7.55 -8.46 -1.45
CA LEU A 177 7.09 -8.83 -2.79
C LEU A 177 6.37 -7.68 -3.53
N HIS A 178 6.25 -6.52 -2.89
CA HIS A 178 5.91 -5.24 -3.55
C HIS A 178 7.15 -4.46 -3.98
N SER A 179 8.34 -4.86 -3.51
CA SER A 179 9.62 -4.21 -3.81
C SER A 179 10.45 -5.01 -4.81
N SER A 180 10.16 -6.31 -4.97
CA SER A 180 10.99 -7.24 -5.73
C SER A 180 10.18 -8.14 -6.65
N ALA A 181 10.81 -8.60 -7.73
CA ALA A 181 10.29 -9.69 -8.56
C ALA A 181 11.43 -10.59 -9.05
N LEU A 182 11.17 -11.90 -9.08
CA LEU A 182 12.12 -12.89 -9.55
C LEU A 182 12.14 -12.96 -11.08
N PHE A 183 13.32 -12.77 -11.68
CA PHE A 183 13.57 -12.91 -13.11
C PHE A 183 14.41 -14.16 -13.38
N SER A 184 13.90 -15.03 -14.24
CA SER A 184 14.61 -16.24 -14.67
C SER A 184 14.36 -16.55 -16.14
N LYS A 185 15.39 -17.02 -16.85
CA LYS A 185 15.28 -17.30 -18.30
C LYS A 185 14.19 -18.33 -18.62
N GLY A 186 14.08 -19.37 -17.80
CA GLY A 186 13.25 -20.54 -18.07
C GLY A 186 11.80 -20.41 -17.60
N SER A 187 11.54 -19.67 -16.51
CA SER A 187 10.22 -19.64 -15.88
C SER A 187 9.62 -18.24 -15.82
N PHE A 188 10.45 -17.21 -15.60
CA PHE A 188 9.99 -15.84 -15.35
C PHE A 188 10.81 -14.81 -16.15
N PRO A 189 10.81 -14.87 -17.49
CA PRO A 189 11.62 -13.95 -18.31
C PRO A 189 11.17 -12.49 -18.18
N GLU A 190 9.91 -12.27 -17.81
CA GLU A 190 9.30 -10.94 -17.57
C GLU A 190 9.10 -10.63 -16.07
N GLY A 191 9.66 -11.48 -15.19
CA GLY A 191 9.44 -11.41 -13.75
C GLY A 191 8.27 -12.28 -13.30
N ASP A 192 8.30 -12.71 -12.04
CA ASP A 192 7.29 -13.56 -11.42
C ASP A 192 6.07 -12.79 -10.88
N ARG A 193 6.02 -11.47 -11.12
CA ARG A 193 5.00 -10.54 -10.64
C ARG A 193 4.97 -10.44 -9.10
N GLY A 194 6.14 -10.29 -8.49
CA GLY A 194 6.27 -10.20 -7.04
C GLY A 194 5.80 -11.48 -6.36
N GLY A 195 6.25 -12.64 -6.84
CA GLY A 195 5.83 -13.93 -6.27
C GLY A 195 4.40 -14.39 -6.60
N ASN A 196 3.59 -13.61 -7.35
CA ASN A 196 2.23 -14.06 -7.73
C ASN A 196 2.25 -15.32 -8.60
N SER A 197 3.30 -15.47 -9.41
CA SER A 197 3.49 -16.62 -10.30
C SER A 197 4.10 -17.84 -9.59
N ILE A 198 4.53 -17.71 -8.33
CA ILE A 198 5.10 -18.79 -7.52
C ILE A 198 4.00 -19.44 -6.70
N ARG A 199 3.60 -20.66 -7.07
CA ARG A 199 2.49 -21.38 -6.43
C ARG A 199 2.91 -22.04 -5.11
N ILE A 200 2.08 -21.88 -4.08
CA ILE A 200 2.22 -22.53 -2.77
C ILE A 200 0.88 -23.16 -2.39
N GLY A 201 0.78 -24.49 -2.51
CA GLY A 201 -0.47 -25.21 -2.29
C GLY A 201 -1.61 -24.66 -3.16
N LYS A 202 -2.70 -24.21 -2.53
CA LYS A 202 -3.86 -23.58 -3.20
C LYS A 202 -3.73 -22.05 -3.35
N SER A 203 -2.59 -21.47 -2.97
CA SER A 203 -2.30 -20.02 -2.96
C SER A 203 -0.98 -19.73 -3.72
N ASN A 204 -0.44 -18.51 -3.65
CA ASN A 204 0.90 -18.14 -4.14
C ASN A 204 1.72 -17.53 -3.02
N LEU A 205 3.03 -17.42 -3.26
CA LEU A 205 3.96 -16.74 -2.38
C LEU A 205 3.45 -15.35 -1.98
N HIS A 206 3.04 -14.53 -2.96
CA HIS A 206 2.52 -13.18 -2.71
C HIS A 206 1.40 -13.13 -1.67
N ALA A 207 0.31 -13.85 -1.91
CA ALA A 207 -0.85 -13.88 -1.03
C ALA A 207 -0.56 -14.49 0.35
N GLN A 208 0.44 -15.38 0.46
CA GLN A 208 0.90 -15.85 1.79
C GLN A 208 1.57 -14.72 2.57
N TRP A 209 2.42 -13.92 1.91
CA TRP A 209 3.08 -12.76 2.53
C TRP A 209 2.08 -11.67 2.92
N ASP A 210 1.14 -11.30 2.05
CA ASP A 210 0.10 -10.31 2.36
C ASP A 210 -0.74 -10.68 3.59
N GLY A 211 -0.90 -11.99 3.81
CA GLY A 211 -1.68 -12.56 4.90
C GLY A 211 -0.96 -12.68 6.24
N LEU A 212 0.34 -12.34 6.34
CA LEU A 212 1.10 -12.55 7.59
C LEU A 212 0.60 -11.69 8.75
N LEU A 213 0.03 -10.51 8.46
CA LEU A 213 -0.64 -9.68 9.47
C LEU A 213 -2.11 -10.08 9.69
N GLY A 214 -2.50 -11.30 9.33
CA GLY A 214 -3.83 -11.85 9.56
C GLY A 214 -4.79 -11.57 8.41
N ASN A 215 -6.01 -12.11 8.50
CA ASN A 215 -7.04 -12.00 7.45
C ASN A 215 -8.40 -11.53 8.02
N SER A 216 -8.39 -10.91 9.21
CA SER A 216 -9.62 -10.51 9.88
C SER A 216 -10.26 -9.29 9.25
N PHE A 217 -11.59 -9.30 9.19
CA PHE A 217 -12.40 -8.12 8.85
C PHE A 217 -13.00 -7.43 10.08
N LYS A 218 -12.79 -7.97 11.28
CA LYS A 218 -13.37 -7.43 12.52
C LYS A 218 -12.43 -6.40 13.12
N ASP A 219 -12.96 -5.20 13.32
CA ASP A 219 -12.21 -4.07 13.86
C ASP A 219 -11.54 -4.38 15.22
N SER A 220 -12.24 -5.09 16.10
CA SER A 220 -11.71 -5.48 17.41
C SER A 220 -10.50 -6.41 17.33
N GLU A 221 -10.49 -7.36 16.39
CA GLU A 221 -9.36 -8.30 16.21
C GLU A 221 -8.15 -7.56 15.63
N ILE A 222 -8.38 -6.68 14.65
CA ILE A 222 -7.33 -5.83 14.05
C ILE A 222 -6.71 -4.91 15.10
N VAL A 223 -7.53 -4.21 15.88
CA VAL A 223 -7.03 -3.32 16.95
C VAL A 223 -6.29 -4.12 18.02
N SER A 224 -6.78 -5.29 18.40
CA SER A 224 -6.08 -6.16 19.36
C SER A 224 -4.71 -6.59 18.85
N GLN A 225 -4.60 -6.93 17.56
CA GLN A 225 -3.33 -7.31 16.94
C GLN A 225 -2.35 -6.13 16.89
N ALA A 226 -2.81 -4.95 16.50
CA ALA A 226 -2.02 -3.72 16.51
C ALA A 226 -1.47 -3.41 17.91
N VAL A 227 -2.31 -3.51 18.94
CA VAL A 227 -1.89 -3.33 20.34
C VAL A 227 -0.86 -4.38 20.76
N GLY A 228 -1.03 -5.64 20.34
CA GLY A 228 -0.06 -6.71 20.61
C GLY A 228 1.32 -6.40 20.04
N LEU A 229 1.37 -6.06 18.74
CA LEU A 229 2.61 -5.70 18.05
C LEU A 229 3.29 -4.46 18.66
N ALA A 230 2.52 -3.40 18.94
CA ALA A 230 3.05 -2.16 19.50
C ALA A 230 3.54 -2.28 20.96
N ARG A 231 3.09 -3.32 21.68
CA ARG A 231 3.52 -3.60 23.06
C ARG A 231 4.71 -4.55 23.13
N ASP A 232 5.07 -5.23 22.06
CA ASP A 232 6.29 -6.02 22.00
C ASP A 232 7.50 -5.08 22.04
N PRO A 233 8.39 -5.17 23.06
CA PRO A 233 9.50 -4.24 23.20
C PRO A 233 10.50 -4.30 22.04
N ALA A 234 10.74 -5.48 21.47
CA ALA A 234 11.68 -5.65 20.37
C ALA A 234 11.13 -5.02 19.09
N LEU A 235 9.86 -5.30 18.76
CA LEU A 235 9.20 -4.70 17.60
C LEU A 235 9.06 -3.18 17.76
N LYS A 236 8.75 -2.70 18.98
CA LYS A 236 8.70 -1.27 19.26
C LYS A 236 10.04 -0.59 19.02
N GLN A 237 11.13 -1.18 19.51
CA GLN A 237 12.48 -0.65 19.30
C GLN A 237 12.85 -0.60 17.82
N LEU A 238 12.55 -1.66 17.06
CA LEU A 238 12.77 -1.70 15.61
C LEU A 238 11.94 -0.60 14.90
N GLY A 239 10.67 -0.44 15.27
CA GLY A 239 9.81 0.61 14.71
C GLY A 239 10.31 2.02 15.02
N GLU A 240 10.77 2.28 16.25
CA GLU A 240 11.36 3.58 16.65
C GLU A 240 12.64 3.90 15.89
N GLN A 241 13.45 2.88 15.55
CA GLN A 241 14.65 3.04 14.73
C GLN A 241 14.28 3.30 13.27
N ALA A 242 13.38 2.50 12.69
CA ALA A 242 12.93 2.63 11.31
C ALA A 242 12.28 4.00 11.05
N ALA A 243 11.53 4.53 12.01
CA ALA A 243 10.87 5.84 11.92
C ALA A 243 11.84 7.04 11.78
N GLN A 244 13.14 6.85 12.07
CA GLN A 244 14.16 7.90 11.88
C GLN A 244 14.55 8.09 10.42
N ASN A 245 14.22 7.13 9.56
CA ASN A 245 14.50 7.19 8.13
C ASN A 245 13.20 7.34 7.34
N LEU A 246 13.01 8.51 6.74
CA LEU A 246 11.87 8.79 5.85
C LEU A 246 12.24 8.72 4.36
N ASN A 247 13.38 8.12 4.02
CA ASN A 247 13.79 7.91 2.64
C ASN A 247 13.09 6.67 2.08
N TYR A 248 12.15 6.88 1.16
CA TYR A 248 11.36 5.81 0.56
C TYR A 248 12.21 4.79 -0.20
N VAL A 249 13.32 5.23 -0.81
CA VAL A 249 14.25 4.31 -1.49
C VAL A 249 14.86 3.34 -0.49
N ALA A 250 15.23 3.82 0.70
CA ALA A 250 15.77 2.95 1.74
C ALA A 250 14.74 1.93 2.26
N TRP A 251 13.45 2.28 2.30
CA TRP A 251 12.39 1.32 2.67
C TRP A 251 12.23 0.21 1.63
N ILE A 252 12.28 0.56 0.35
CA ILE A 252 12.22 -0.40 -0.75
C ILE A 252 13.48 -1.28 -0.76
N ASP A 253 14.66 -0.70 -0.58
CA ASP A 253 15.91 -1.44 -0.55
C ASP A 253 15.96 -2.41 0.65
N GLU A 254 15.45 -2.01 1.82
CA GLU A 254 15.29 -2.91 2.99
C GLU A 254 14.35 -4.08 2.68
N SER A 255 13.26 -3.81 1.97
CA SER A 255 12.28 -4.83 1.56
C SER A 255 12.77 -5.72 0.40
N HIS A 256 13.78 -5.29 -0.34
CA HIS A 256 14.39 -6.05 -1.44
C HIS A 256 15.51 -6.98 -0.97
N ALA A 257 16.24 -6.59 0.08
CA ALA A 257 17.43 -7.29 0.62
C ALA A 257 17.14 -8.71 1.12
#